data_AF-A0A359D921-F1
#
_entry.id   AF-A0A359D921-F1
#
_cell.length_a   1.000
_cell.length_b   1.000
_cell.length_c   1.000
_cell.angle_alpha   90.00
_cell.angle_beta   90.00
_cell.angle_gamma   90.00
#
_symmetry.space_group_name_H-M   'P 1'
#
loop_
_entity.id
_entity.type
_entity.pdbx_description
1 polymer ?
#
loop_
_entity_poly.entity_id
_entity_poly.type
_entity_poly.pdbx_seq_one_letter_code
_entity_poly.pdbx_strand_id
1 'polypeptide(L)'
;MSDDAKENPVVTVGHIAAKAALGIVPGGGFLSAGYEMLHLLSKEVAEQIERRNEKRYQEFISSLFEGDVDPAVTEGLTVNDYQALLAACLTDIESEKSKVYGAAARAIGRKEIPENYKRFFILSISQLSLDQLNLIRRAYIANTFSLKPPQGAGSVRQQDILRVLGGVAAINYNSLESHGVVSESLLTEFGSMIVRACFDESNLTPQSISAKEWRQERLEIVFCGDSIGAVNSLTDAAWEHSFRSVNFSISILDRPRMYVPYHSLFLVIAEDATGIDAYKAEIGTLVKNRRVIVLDYGDNAELASELFPNHKRIGVKSLDGMLVMDVAFEALLENEQSGA
;
A
#
# COMPACT_ATOMS: atom_id res chain seq x y z
N MET A 1 -18.52 -38.87 -29.89
CA MET A 1 -18.68 -38.14 -28.62
C MET A 1 -18.07 -36.77 -28.86
N SER A 2 -18.95 -35.79 -29.01
CA SER A 2 -18.65 -34.38 -29.27
C SER A 2 -18.38 -33.69 -27.92
N ASP A 3 -17.17 -33.18 -27.72
CA ASP A 3 -16.92 -32.13 -26.73
C ASP A 3 -17.12 -30.78 -27.42
N ASP A 4 -18.35 -30.28 -27.32
CA ASP A 4 -18.65 -28.87 -27.57
C ASP A 4 -18.02 -28.05 -26.43
N ALA A 5 -16.81 -27.55 -26.67
CA ALA A 5 -16.26 -26.45 -25.90
C ALA A 5 -17.17 -25.24 -26.12
N LYS A 6 -18.06 -24.97 -25.16
CA LYS A 6 -18.90 -23.77 -25.13
C LYS A 6 -18.00 -22.53 -25.19
N GLU A 7 -17.88 -21.93 -26.37
CA GLU A 7 -17.28 -20.61 -26.53
C GLU A 7 -18.02 -19.62 -25.62
N ASN A 8 -17.28 -18.93 -24.74
CA ASN A 8 -17.86 -17.93 -23.86
C ASN A 8 -18.34 -16.74 -24.72
N PRO A 9 -19.65 -16.39 -24.71
CA PRO A 9 -20.19 -15.29 -25.51
C PRO A 9 -19.48 -13.96 -25.27
N VAL A 10 -18.87 -13.76 -24.10
CA VAL A 10 -18.11 -12.56 -23.76
C VAL A 10 -16.77 -12.49 -24.50
N VAL A 11 -16.12 -13.63 -24.75
CA VAL A 11 -14.91 -13.72 -25.58
C VAL A 11 -15.26 -13.44 -27.04
N THR A 12 -16.38 -14.00 -27.52
CA THR A 12 -16.91 -13.73 -28.86
C THR A 12 -17.31 -12.25 -29.00
N VAL A 13 -17.92 -11.65 -27.98
CA VAL A 13 -18.21 -10.20 -27.93
C VAL A 13 -16.92 -9.38 -27.85
N GLY A 14 -15.89 -9.79 -27.14
CA GLY A 14 -14.58 -9.10 -27.13
C GLY A 14 -13.92 -9.10 -28.51
N HIS A 15 -13.97 -10.22 -29.23
CA HIS A 15 -13.47 -10.35 -30.60
C HIS A 15 -14.33 -9.62 -31.65
N ILE A 16 -15.65 -9.58 -31.45
CA ILE A 16 -16.60 -8.88 -32.33
C ILE A 16 -16.63 -7.38 -32.04
N ALA A 17 -16.48 -6.94 -30.79
CA ALA A 17 -16.48 -5.53 -30.39
C ALA A 17 -15.20 -4.82 -30.85
N ALA A 18 -14.06 -5.52 -30.93
CA ALA A 18 -12.87 -5.01 -31.63
C ALA A 18 -13.10 -4.75 -33.14
N LYS A 19 -14.13 -5.37 -33.75
CA LYS A 19 -14.57 -5.08 -35.13
C LYS A 19 -15.81 -4.17 -35.21
N ALA A 20 -16.62 -4.09 -34.16
CA ALA A 20 -17.86 -3.30 -34.10
C ALA A 20 -17.67 -1.91 -33.46
N ALA A 21 -16.49 -1.58 -32.94
CA ALA A 21 -16.10 -0.23 -32.56
C ALA A 21 -16.22 0.79 -33.73
N LEU A 22 -16.34 0.30 -34.98
CA LEU A 22 -16.64 1.09 -36.18
C LEU A 22 -18.03 0.83 -36.80
N GLY A 23 -18.92 0.07 -36.14
CA GLY A 23 -20.22 -0.25 -36.73
C GLY A 23 -21.17 -1.09 -35.88
N ILE A 24 -22.22 -0.42 -35.39
CA ILE A 24 -23.61 -0.89 -35.26
C ILE A 24 -23.82 -2.20 -34.48
N VAL A 25 -24.28 -2.10 -33.23
CA VAL A 25 -25.02 -3.18 -32.55
C VAL A 25 -26.52 -2.85 -32.56
N PRO A 26 -27.38 -3.66 -33.20
CA PRO A 26 -28.82 -3.44 -33.19
C PRO A 26 -29.44 -3.95 -31.87
N GLY A 27 -30.12 -3.06 -31.13
CA GLY A 27 -31.01 -3.48 -30.02
C GLY A 27 -30.93 -2.75 -28.68
N GLY A 28 -30.26 -1.60 -28.55
CA GLY A 28 -30.18 -0.86 -27.28
C GLY A 28 -30.64 0.59 -27.39
N GLY A 29 -31.89 0.88 -27.01
CA GLY A 29 -32.53 2.21 -27.10
C GLY A 29 -31.94 3.33 -26.23
N PHE A 30 -30.79 3.12 -25.59
CA PHE A 30 -30.04 4.17 -24.88
C PHE A 30 -28.82 4.68 -25.66
N LEU A 31 -28.34 3.95 -26.69
CA LEU A 31 -27.23 4.41 -27.54
C LEU A 31 -27.70 5.20 -28.77
N SER A 32 -28.96 5.05 -29.18
CA SER A 32 -29.54 5.81 -30.31
C SER A 32 -29.72 7.30 -29.98
N ALA A 33 -30.06 7.64 -28.73
CA ALA A 33 -30.19 9.03 -28.29
C ALA A 33 -28.84 9.76 -28.31
N GLY A 34 -27.75 9.07 -27.95
CA GLY A 34 -26.38 9.61 -28.08
C GLY A 34 -25.97 9.81 -29.54
N TYR A 35 -26.37 8.91 -30.44
CA TYR A 35 -26.10 9.00 -31.88
C TYR A 35 -26.88 10.14 -32.56
N GLU A 36 -28.15 10.35 -32.19
CA GLU A 36 -28.93 11.49 -32.66
C GLU A 36 -28.39 12.84 -32.13
N MET A 37 -27.87 12.85 -30.89
CA MET A 37 -27.23 14.03 -30.31
C MET A 37 -25.85 14.33 -30.93
N LEU A 38 -25.10 13.30 -31.33
CA LEU A 38 -23.86 13.40 -32.10
C LEU A 38 -24.06 14.03 -33.48
N HIS A 39 -25.17 13.73 -34.15
CA HIS A 39 -25.53 14.35 -35.43
C HIS A 39 -25.90 15.84 -35.32
N LEU A 40 -26.22 16.33 -34.11
CA LEU A 40 -26.48 17.75 -33.83
C LEU A 40 -25.21 18.54 -33.45
N LEU A 41 -24.09 17.85 -33.22
CA LEU A 41 -22.81 18.47 -32.90
C LEU A 41 -22.01 18.71 -34.18
N SER A 42 -21.14 19.72 -34.19
CA SER A 42 -20.26 19.95 -35.35
C SER A 42 -19.42 18.69 -35.61
N LYS A 43 -19.05 18.46 -36.88
CA LYS A 43 -18.23 17.31 -37.30
C LYS A 43 -16.98 17.12 -36.43
N GLU A 44 -16.37 18.22 -36.01
CA GLU A 44 -15.19 18.24 -35.13
C GLU A 44 -15.49 17.72 -33.72
N VAL A 45 -16.65 18.07 -33.14
CA VAL A 45 -17.08 17.59 -31.82
C VAL A 45 -17.46 16.11 -31.88
N ALA A 46 -18.12 15.69 -32.96
CA ALA A 46 -18.44 14.28 -33.19
C ALA A 46 -17.17 13.41 -33.30
N GLU A 47 -16.19 13.85 -34.12
CA GLU A 47 -14.89 13.19 -34.22
C GLU A 47 -14.12 13.17 -32.89
N GLN A 48 -14.24 14.23 -32.08
CA GLN A 48 -13.60 14.28 -30.77
C GLN A 48 -14.23 13.31 -29.77
N ILE A 49 -15.56 13.18 -29.77
CA ILE A 49 -16.28 12.21 -28.93
C ILE A 49 -15.94 10.78 -29.35
N GLU A 50 -15.88 10.51 -30.65
CA GLU A 50 -15.51 9.20 -31.19
C GLU A 50 -14.08 8.81 -30.77
N ARG A 51 -13.11 9.71 -30.95
CA ARG A 51 -11.72 9.48 -30.49
C ARG A 51 -11.63 9.26 -28.98
N ARG A 52 -12.41 10.01 -28.19
CA ARG A 52 -12.46 9.84 -26.73
C ARG A 52 -13.03 8.47 -26.36
N ASN A 53 -14.12 8.05 -27.00
CA ASN A 53 -14.76 6.76 -26.74
C ASN A 53 -13.88 5.59 -27.16
N GLU A 54 -13.20 5.70 -28.30
CA GLU A 54 -12.25 4.69 -28.77
C GLU A 54 -11.12 4.50 -27.76
N LYS A 55 -10.52 5.60 -27.27
CA LYS A 55 -9.48 5.52 -26.23
C LYS A 55 -9.99 4.84 -24.95
N ARG A 56 -11.19 5.22 -24.47
CA ARG A 56 -11.81 4.63 -23.28
C ARG A 56 -12.08 3.14 -23.45
N TYR A 57 -12.57 2.75 -24.62
CA TYR A 57 -12.81 1.37 -24.96
C TYR A 57 -11.51 0.56 -24.97
N GLN A 58 -10.45 1.08 -25.60
CA GLN A 58 -9.14 0.44 -25.61
C GLN A 58 -8.57 0.28 -24.18
N GLU A 59 -8.67 1.30 -23.35
CA GLU A 59 -8.22 1.24 -21.95
C GLU A 59 -9.03 0.24 -21.13
N PHE A 60 -10.35 0.18 -21.34
CA PHE A 60 -11.23 -0.81 -20.72
C PHE A 60 -10.84 -2.24 -21.10
N ILE A 61 -10.66 -2.53 -22.40
CA ILE A 61 -10.30 -3.87 -22.88
C ILE A 61 -8.89 -4.26 -22.42
N SER A 62 -7.93 -3.35 -22.52
CA SER A 62 -6.57 -3.56 -22.03
C SER A 62 -6.59 -3.90 -20.53
N SER A 63 -7.38 -3.17 -19.74
CA SER A 63 -7.58 -3.41 -18.32
C SER A 63 -8.57 -4.53 -17.99
N LEU A 64 -9.21 -5.17 -18.95
CA LEU A 64 -9.96 -6.41 -18.71
C LEU A 64 -9.02 -7.60 -18.84
N PHE A 65 -8.16 -7.59 -19.87
CA PHE A 65 -7.37 -8.77 -20.26
C PHE A 65 -5.88 -8.75 -19.84
N GLU A 66 -5.32 -7.65 -19.33
CA GLU A 66 -3.88 -7.56 -18.96
C GLU A 66 -2.92 -7.84 -20.13
N GLY A 67 -3.39 -7.71 -21.36
CA GLY A 67 -2.61 -7.98 -22.58
C GLY A 67 -2.96 -9.30 -23.28
N ASP A 68 -3.48 -10.30 -22.58
CA ASP A 68 -3.82 -11.60 -23.15
C ASP A 68 -5.30 -11.97 -22.96
N VAL A 69 -5.96 -12.34 -24.06
CA VAL A 69 -7.38 -12.73 -24.04
C VAL A 69 -7.51 -14.16 -23.49
N ASP A 70 -7.62 -14.28 -22.17
CA ASP A 70 -7.89 -15.53 -21.48
C ASP A 70 -9.40 -15.69 -21.18
N PRO A 71 -10.05 -16.74 -21.71
CA PRO A 71 -11.45 -17.06 -21.39
C PRO A 71 -11.73 -17.17 -19.89
N ALA A 72 -10.76 -17.61 -19.07
CA ALA A 72 -10.92 -17.73 -17.62
C ALA A 72 -11.20 -16.39 -16.94
N VAL A 73 -10.67 -15.29 -17.50
CA VAL A 73 -10.89 -13.93 -17.01
C VAL A 73 -12.34 -13.46 -17.18
N THR A 74 -13.13 -14.12 -18.04
CA THR A 74 -14.51 -13.74 -18.34
C THR A 74 -15.55 -14.79 -17.92
N GLU A 75 -15.13 -15.86 -17.23
CA GLU A 75 -15.99 -17.02 -16.94
C GLU A 75 -17.23 -16.64 -16.09
N GLY A 76 -17.04 -15.78 -15.09
CA GLY A 76 -18.09 -15.28 -14.20
C GLY A 76 -18.79 -14.00 -14.69
N LEU A 77 -18.35 -13.43 -15.82
CA LEU A 77 -18.84 -12.16 -16.32
C LEU A 77 -20.00 -12.41 -17.27
N THR A 78 -21.21 -11.95 -16.91
CA THR A 78 -22.36 -12.08 -17.81
C THR A 78 -22.34 -10.98 -18.87
N VAL A 79 -23.07 -11.19 -19.98
CA VAL A 79 -23.25 -10.16 -21.02
C VAL A 79 -23.85 -8.88 -20.43
N ASN A 80 -24.79 -9.00 -19.49
CA ASN A 80 -25.43 -7.85 -18.84
C ASN A 80 -24.44 -7.07 -17.96
N ASP A 81 -23.59 -7.76 -17.21
CA ASP A 81 -22.57 -7.13 -16.36
C ASP A 81 -21.52 -6.40 -17.21
N TYR A 82 -21.06 -7.05 -18.29
CA TYR A 82 -20.14 -6.45 -19.25
C TYR A 82 -20.74 -5.19 -19.88
N GLN A 83 -21.98 -5.25 -20.37
CA GLN A 83 -22.66 -4.11 -20.98
C GLN A 83 -22.86 -2.98 -19.98
N ALA A 84 -23.22 -3.28 -18.73
CA ALA A 84 -23.40 -2.27 -17.70
C ALA A 84 -22.09 -1.53 -17.40
N LEU A 85 -20.97 -2.25 -17.24
CA LEU A 85 -19.66 -1.65 -16.97
C LEU A 85 -19.11 -0.88 -18.18
N LEU A 86 -19.28 -1.40 -19.39
CA LEU A 86 -18.84 -0.71 -20.60
C LEU A 86 -19.67 0.56 -20.85
N ALA A 87 -20.99 0.50 -20.66
CA ALA A 87 -21.85 1.68 -20.79
C ALA A 87 -21.49 2.75 -19.74
N ALA A 88 -21.25 2.34 -18.49
CA ALA A 88 -20.76 3.24 -17.45
C ALA A 88 -19.42 3.88 -17.85
N CYS A 89 -18.46 3.09 -18.33
CA CYS A 89 -17.15 3.58 -18.80
C CYS A 89 -17.26 4.62 -19.93
N LEU A 90 -18.11 4.38 -20.94
CA LEU A 90 -18.25 5.27 -22.10
C LEU A 90 -18.95 6.58 -21.72
N THR A 91 -19.91 6.54 -20.79
CA THR A 91 -20.70 7.69 -20.37
C THR A 91 -20.09 8.47 -19.20
N ASP A 92 -19.12 7.90 -18.48
CA ASP A 92 -18.47 8.54 -17.34
C ASP A 92 -17.85 9.89 -17.75
N ILE A 93 -17.93 10.89 -16.88
CA ILE A 93 -17.28 12.18 -17.11
C ILE A 93 -15.76 12.09 -16.88
N GLU A 94 -15.30 11.20 -16.01
CA GLU A 94 -13.89 10.97 -15.66
C GLU A 94 -13.29 9.94 -16.64
N SER A 95 -12.43 10.39 -17.55
CA SER A 95 -11.77 9.50 -18.52
C SER A 95 -10.83 8.47 -17.89
N GLU A 96 -10.27 8.83 -16.75
CA GLU A 96 -9.25 8.10 -16.02
C GLU A 96 -9.81 6.82 -15.37
N LYS A 97 -11.15 6.72 -15.23
CA LYS A 97 -11.84 5.54 -14.70
C LYS A 97 -11.96 4.39 -15.70
N SER A 98 -11.59 4.56 -16.97
CA SER A 98 -11.71 3.48 -17.97
C SER A 98 -10.96 2.20 -17.57
N LYS A 99 -9.79 2.34 -16.94
CA LYS A 99 -9.04 1.20 -16.39
C LYS A 99 -9.76 0.55 -15.20
N VAL A 100 -10.33 1.36 -14.30
CA VAL A 100 -11.11 0.88 -13.14
C VAL A 100 -12.26 0.00 -13.60
N TYR A 101 -13.00 0.42 -14.63
CA TYR A 101 -14.11 -0.38 -15.17
C TYR A 101 -13.65 -1.70 -15.78
N GLY A 102 -12.51 -1.72 -16.48
CA GLY A 102 -11.92 -2.95 -17.01
C GLY A 102 -11.49 -3.91 -15.90
N ALA A 103 -10.81 -3.40 -14.87
CA ALA A 103 -10.40 -4.18 -13.70
C ALA A 103 -11.62 -4.74 -12.94
N ALA A 104 -12.67 -3.94 -12.79
CA ALA A 104 -13.94 -4.38 -12.20
C ALA A 104 -14.59 -5.53 -12.99
N ALA A 105 -14.60 -5.43 -14.32
CA ALA A 105 -15.12 -6.49 -15.20
C ALA A 105 -14.28 -7.77 -15.05
N ARG A 106 -12.96 -7.64 -14.96
CA ARG A 106 -12.03 -8.74 -14.71
C ARG A 106 -12.31 -9.43 -13.38
N ALA A 107 -12.47 -8.67 -12.29
CA ALA A 107 -12.76 -9.22 -10.97
C ALA A 107 -14.10 -9.99 -10.93
N ILE A 108 -15.14 -9.46 -11.58
CA ILE A 108 -16.41 -10.19 -11.75
C ILE A 108 -16.20 -11.49 -12.55
N GLY A 109 -15.45 -11.42 -13.64
CA GLY A 109 -15.18 -12.55 -14.50
C GLY A 109 -14.34 -13.65 -13.83
N ARG A 110 -13.41 -13.28 -12.94
CA ARG A 110 -12.65 -14.19 -12.07
C ARG A 110 -13.44 -14.69 -10.85
N LYS A 111 -14.72 -14.31 -10.72
CA LYS A 111 -15.61 -14.64 -9.59
C LYS A 111 -15.08 -14.18 -8.22
N GLU A 112 -14.28 -13.11 -8.21
CA GLU A 112 -13.77 -12.46 -6.99
C GLU A 112 -14.88 -11.65 -6.29
N ILE A 113 -15.93 -11.29 -7.03
CA ILE A 113 -17.12 -10.61 -6.52
C ILE A 113 -18.25 -11.62 -6.34
N PRO A 114 -18.78 -11.80 -5.11
CA PRO A 114 -19.89 -12.71 -4.88
C PRO A 114 -21.15 -12.27 -5.62
N GLU A 115 -21.94 -13.24 -6.11
CA GLU A 115 -23.10 -13.00 -6.98
C GLU A 115 -24.11 -12.01 -6.39
N ASN A 116 -24.37 -12.09 -5.08
CA ASN A 116 -25.30 -11.21 -4.36
C ASN A 116 -24.80 -9.76 -4.25
N TYR A 117 -23.51 -9.50 -4.44
CA TYR A 117 -22.91 -8.16 -4.40
C TYR A 117 -22.68 -7.55 -5.78
N LYS A 118 -22.68 -8.33 -6.88
CA LYS A 118 -22.33 -7.87 -8.24
C LYS A 118 -23.05 -6.58 -8.66
N ARG A 119 -24.38 -6.53 -8.53
CA ARG A 119 -25.16 -5.35 -8.91
C ARG A 119 -24.80 -4.11 -8.10
N PHE A 120 -24.69 -4.27 -6.77
CA PHE A 120 -24.29 -3.19 -5.88
C PHE A 120 -22.86 -2.71 -6.16
N PHE A 121 -21.96 -3.64 -6.48
CA PHE A 121 -20.58 -3.37 -6.88
C PHE A 121 -20.51 -2.55 -8.17
N ILE A 122 -21.19 -2.97 -9.25
CA ILE A 122 -21.25 -2.24 -10.52
C ILE A 122 -21.81 -0.83 -10.31
N LEU A 123 -22.91 -0.71 -9.56
CA LEU A 123 -23.52 0.60 -9.25
C LEU A 123 -22.55 1.49 -8.47
N SER A 124 -21.89 0.95 -7.44
CA SER A 124 -20.95 1.71 -6.62
C SER A 124 -19.80 2.25 -7.46
N ILE A 125 -19.19 1.43 -8.32
CA ILE A 125 -18.07 1.87 -9.18
C ILE A 125 -18.54 2.93 -10.18
N SER A 126 -19.76 2.81 -10.69
CA SER A 126 -20.32 3.81 -11.61
C SER A 126 -20.59 5.16 -10.95
N GLN A 127 -20.82 5.18 -9.63
CA GLN A 127 -21.25 6.38 -8.90
C GLN A 127 -20.12 7.06 -8.12
N LEU A 128 -19.11 6.29 -7.70
CA LEU A 128 -17.95 6.83 -6.99
C LEU A 128 -17.01 7.56 -7.96
N SER A 129 -16.51 8.71 -7.54
CA SER A 129 -15.47 9.42 -8.29
C SER A 129 -14.12 8.71 -8.20
N LEU A 130 -13.20 9.03 -9.11
CA LEU A 130 -11.84 8.49 -9.04
C LEU A 130 -11.13 8.92 -7.74
N ASP A 131 -11.38 10.14 -7.27
CA ASP A 131 -10.83 10.63 -6.00
C ASP A 131 -11.36 9.83 -4.80
N GLN A 132 -12.64 9.46 -4.81
CA GLN A 132 -13.21 8.59 -3.78
C GLN A 132 -12.60 7.20 -3.82
N LEU A 133 -12.42 6.62 -5.01
CA LEU A 133 -11.74 5.33 -5.19
C LEU A 133 -10.28 5.38 -4.70
N ASN A 134 -9.56 6.46 -4.99
CA ASN A 134 -8.21 6.68 -4.49
C ASN A 134 -8.16 6.91 -2.97
N LEU A 135 -9.17 7.57 -2.40
CA LEU A 135 -9.27 7.77 -0.95
C LEU A 135 -9.42 6.43 -0.23
N ILE A 136 -10.32 5.56 -0.70
CA ILE A 136 -10.49 4.22 -0.12
C ILE A 136 -9.30 3.31 -0.39
N ARG A 137 -8.62 3.46 -1.55
CA ARG A 137 -7.34 2.77 -1.82
C ARG A 137 -6.27 3.13 -0.79
N ARG A 138 -6.11 4.42 -0.49
CA ARG A 138 -5.16 4.89 0.53
C ARG A 138 -5.52 4.37 1.92
N ALA A 139 -6.81 4.38 2.27
CA ALA A 139 -7.28 3.82 3.54
C ALA A 139 -7.02 2.30 3.63
N TYR A 140 -7.21 1.56 2.55
CA TYR A 140 -6.93 0.13 2.48
C TYR A 140 -5.45 -0.17 2.68
N ILE A 141 -4.56 0.58 2.03
CA ILE A 141 -3.11 0.47 2.21
C ILE A 141 -2.73 0.77 3.67
N ALA A 142 -3.28 1.83 4.27
CA ALA A 142 -3.01 2.15 5.68
C ALA A 142 -3.54 1.12 6.68
N ASN A 143 -4.58 0.36 6.31
CA ASN A 143 -5.08 -0.74 7.11
C ASN A 143 -4.24 -2.02 6.95
N THR A 144 -3.57 -2.18 5.81
CA THR A 144 -2.80 -3.38 5.46
C THR A 144 -1.33 -3.27 5.87
N PHE A 145 -0.75 -2.09 5.73
CA PHE A 145 0.68 -1.84 5.92
C PHE A 145 0.96 -0.95 7.11
N SER A 146 2.15 -1.11 7.68
CA SER A 146 2.58 -0.33 8.82
C SER A 146 3.15 1.03 8.38
N LEU A 147 2.29 1.94 7.93
CA LEU A 147 2.74 3.19 7.30
C LEU A 147 3.45 4.15 8.25
N LYS A 148 4.59 4.68 7.80
CA LYS A 148 5.36 5.71 8.47
C LYS A 148 4.67 7.08 8.33
N PRO A 149 4.32 7.76 9.43
CA PRO A 149 3.74 9.09 9.37
C PRO A 149 4.81 10.14 9.01
N PRO A 150 4.40 11.34 8.56
CA PRO A 150 5.34 12.43 8.27
C PRO A 150 6.11 12.89 9.52
N GLN A 151 5.54 12.73 10.71
CA GLN A 151 6.15 13.08 11.98
C GLN A 151 5.66 12.17 13.13
N GLY A 152 6.54 11.92 14.10
CA GLY A 152 6.25 11.17 15.32
C GLY A 152 6.25 9.64 15.18
N ALA A 153 6.37 8.92 16.30
CA ALA A 153 6.58 7.45 16.32
C ALA A 153 5.33 6.60 16.03
N GLY A 154 4.23 7.22 15.57
CA GLY A 154 2.95 6.55 15.32
C GLY A 154 2.93 5.76 14.02
N SER A 155 1.72 5.44 13.56
CA SER A 155 1.49 4.89 12.22
C SER A 155 0.27 5.55 11.64
N VAL A 156 0.28 5.79 10.32
CA VAL A 156 -0.87 6.37 9.64
C VAL A 156 -1.97 5.32 9.64
N ARG A 157 -3.10 5.61 10.30
CA ARG A 157 -4.25 4.70 10.35
C ARG A 157 -5.25 5.05 9.26
N GLN A 158 -6.09 4.10 8.88
CA GLN A 158 -7.16 4.35 7.91
C GLN A 158 -8.10 5.48 8.37
N GLN A 159 -8.35 5.62 9.67
CA GLN A 159 -9.17 6.70 10.23
C GLN A 159 -8.54 8.08 10.00
N ASP A 160 -7.21 8.17 10.01
CA ASP A 160 -6.50 9.43 9.74
C ASP A 160 -6.67 9.85 8.27
N ILE A 161 -6.80 8.87 7.36
CA ILE A 161 -7.00 9.09 5.93
C ILE A 161 -8.45 9.42 5.62
N LEU A 162 -9.40 8.68 6.20
CA LEU A 162 -10.84 8.88 6.03
C LEU A 162 -11.37 10.08 6.85
N ARG A 163 -10.50 10.77 7.59
CA ARG A 163 -10.87 11.89 8.45
C ARG A 163 -11.56 12.99 7.65
N VAL A 164 -12.76 13.34 8.10
CA VAL A 164 -13.54 14.44 7.52
C VAL A 164 -13.12 15.78 8.15
N LEU A 165 -12.69 16.72 7.32
CA LEU A 165 -12.34 18.10 7.74
C LEU A 165 -13.37 19.16 7.28
N GLY A 166 -14.62 18.74 7.06
CA GLY A 166 -15.71 19.62 6.59
C GLY A 166 -15.68 19.91 5.09
N GLY A 167 -16.66 20.68 4.61
CA GLY A 167 -16.79 21.05 3.19
C GLY A 167 -16.96 19.84 2.26
N VAL A 168 -16.24 19.85 1.13
CA VAL A 168 -16.28 18.79 0.11
C VAL A 168 -15.86 17.43 0.70
N ALA A 169 -14.95 17.40 1.67
CA ALA A 169 -14.51 16.15 2.30
C ALA A 169 -15.66 15.45 3.05
N ALA A 170 -16.58 16.22 3.66
CA ALA A 170 -17.76 15.66 4.31
C ALA A 170 -18.75 15.07 3.29
N ILE A 171 -18.93 15.74 2.15
CA ILE A 171 -19.77 15.25 1.05
C ILE A 171 -19.21 13.93 0.51
N ASN A 172 -17.89 13.86 0.27
CA ASN A 172 -17.22 12.66 -0.23
C ASN A 172 -17.37 11.48 0.75
N TYR A 173 -17.19 11.72 2.04
CA TYR A 173 -17.36 10.69 3.08
C TYR A 173 -18.82 10.22 3.16
N ASN A 174 -19.80 11.13 3.20
CA ASN A 174 -21.21 10.77 3.28
C ASN A 174 -21.65 9.95 2.05
N SER A 175 -21.13 10.27 0.87
CA SER A 175 -21.36 9.46 -0.34
C SER A 175 -20.77 8.05 -0.18
N LEU A 176 -19.51 7.92 0.26
CA LEU A 176 -18.90 6.61 0.53
C LEU A 176 -19.69 5.79 1.56
N GLU A 177 -20.19 6.43 2.62
CA GLU A 177 -21.02 5.80 3.65
C GLU A 177 -22.38 5.36 3.09
N SER A 178 -23.02 6.18 2.24
CA SER A 178 -24.29 5.85 1.59
C SER A 178 -24.19 4.65 0.62
N HIS A 179 -23.00 4.42 0.05
CA HIS A 179 -22.68 3.23 -0.75
C HIS A 179 -22.22 2.02 0.09
N GLY A 180 -22.19 2.14 1.42
CA GLY A 180 -21.75 1.07 2.32
C GLY A 180 -20.26 0.74 2.23
N VAL A 181 -19.46 1.64 1.67
CA VAL A 181 -18.01 1.45 1.45
C VAL A 181 -17.22 1.73 2.72
N VAL A 182 -17.71 2.68 3.52
CA VAL A 182 -17.15 3.04 4.83
C VAL A 182 -18.24 3.01 5.89
N SER A 183 -17.84 2.76 7.13
CA SER A 183 -18.68 2.83 8.32
C SER A 183 -17.81 3.21 9.51
N GLU A 184 -18.26 4.17 10.33
CA GLU A 184 -17.54 4.60 11.54
C GLU A 184 -16.05 4.94 11.29
N SER A 185 -15.75 5.62 10.19
CA SER A 185 -14.39 5.98 9.75
C SER A 185 -13.47 4.80 9.43
N LEU A 186 -14.05 3.63 9.15
CA LEU A 186 -13.36 2.41 8.71
C LEU A 186 -13.86 1.97 7.34
N LEU A 187 -13.00 1.32 6.56
CA LEU A 187 -13.43 0.56 5.40
C LEU A 187 -14.25 -0.65 5.83
N THR A 188 -15.38 -0.86 5.15
CA THR A 188 -16.13 -2.10 5.28
C THR A 188 -15.44 -3.22 4.49
N GLU A 189 -15.91 -4.45 4.68
CA GLU A 189 -15.49 -5.59 3.85
C GLU A 189 -15.83 -5.34 2.36
N PHE A 190 -17.01 -4.77 2.09
CA PHE A 190 -17.43 -4.38 0.76
C PHE A 190 -16.52 -3.30 0.15
N GLY A 191 -16.13 -2.29 0.92
CA GLY A 191 -15.19 -1.27 0.47
C GLY A 191 -13.80 -1.83 0.18
N SER A 192 -13.32 -2.75 1.02
CA SER A 192 -12.06 -3.46 0.79
C SER A 192 -12.11 -4.33 -0.47
N MET A 193 -13.26 -4.98 -0.75
CA MET A 193 -13.49 -5.74 -1.97
C MET A 193 -13.48 -4.84 -3.21
N ILE A 194 -14.09 -3.65 -3.15
CA ILE A 194 -14.01 -2.66 -4.25
C ILE A 194 -12.55 -2.30 -4.55
N VAL A 195 -11.76 -2.02 -3.53
CA VAL A 195 -10.34 -1.66 -3.72
C VAL A 195 -9.57 -2.80 -4.40
N ARG A 196 -9.69 -4.04 -3.91
CA ARG A 196 -8.98 -5.18 -4.50
C ARG A 196 -9.41 -5.48 -5.94
N ALA A 197 -10.67 -5.25 -6.27
CA ALA A 197 -11.19 -5.51 -7.61
C ALA A 197 -10.82 -4.41 -8.63
N CYS A 198 -10.64 -3.18 -8.18
CA CYS A 198 -10.40 -2.02 -9.04
C CYS A 198 -8.91 -1.69 -9.26
N PHE A 199 -8.02 -2.23 -8.42
CA PHE A 199 -6.60 -1.89 -8.41
C PHE A 199 -5.74 -3.14 -8.37
N ASP A 200 -4.79 -3.24 -9.30
CA ASP A 200 -3.79 -4.31 -9.30
C ASP A 200 -2.89 -4.25 -8.06
N GLU A 201 -2.25 -5.37 -7.70
CA GLU A 201 -1.41 -5.48 -6.50
C GLU A 201 -0.30 -4.42 -6.44
N SER A 202 0.27 -4.04 -7.58
CA SER A 202 1.29 -2.98 -7.67
C SER A 202 0.78 -1.60 -7.20
N ASN A 203 -0.52 -1.34 -7.38
CA ASN A 203 -1.22 -0.13 -6.93
C ASN A 203 -1.72 -0.23 -5.48
N LEU A 204 -1.53 -1.37 -4.82
CA LEU A 204 -1.90 -1.63 -3.43
C LEU A 204 -0.68 -1.71 -2.52
N THR A 205 0.38 -0.95 -2.86
CA THR A 205 1.62 -0.87 -2.09
C THR A 205 1.79 0.52 -1.45
N PRO A 206 2.54 0.65 -0.34
CA PRO A 206 2.88 1.96 0.23
C PRO A 206 3.50 2.94 -0.78
N GLN A 207 4.36 2.43 -1.67
CA GLN A 207 5.07 3.23 -2.68
C GLN A 207 4.10 3.83 -3.71
N SER A 208 3.01 3.13 -4.04
CA SER A 208 1.98 3.61 -4.98
C SER A 208 1.18 4.83 -4.49
N ILE A 209 1.33 5.19 -3.21
CA ILE A 209 0.74 6.39 -2.59
C ILE A 209 1.82 7.33 -2.06
N SER A 210 3.07 7.17 -2.50
CA SER A 210 4.24 7.93 -2.05
C SER A 210 4.47 7.84 -0.53
N ALA A 211 4.05 6.75 0.10
CA ALA A 211 4.27 6.49 1.52
C ALA A 211 5.47 5.55 1.73
N LYS A 212 6.05 5.63 2.93
CA LYS A 212 7.04 4.66 3.41
C LYS A 212 6.38 3.73 4.41
N GLU A 213 6.81 2.48 4.42
CA GLU A 213 6.43 1.54 5.47
C GLU A 213 7.50 1.50 6.56
N TRP A 214 7.07 1.37 7.80
CA TRP A 214 7.94 0.96 8.87
C TRP A 214 8.46 -0.44 8.61
N ARG A 215 9.76 -0.65 8.85
CA ARG A 215 10.33 -1.99 8.94
C ARG A 215 9.69 -2.77 10.08
N GLN A 216 9.68 -4.10 9.94
CA GLN A 216 9.15 -4.99 10.96
C GLN A 216 10.05 -4.99 12.20
N GLU A 217 11.36 -4.89 11.97
CA GLU A 217 12.38 -4.74 12.99
C GLU A 217 12.25 -3.41 13.75
N ARG A 218 12.61 -3.46 15.03
CA ARG A 218 12.74 -2.26 15.87
C ARG A 218 14.17 -2.09 16.33
N LEU A 219 14.55 -0.84 16.57
CA LEU A 219 15.85 -0.49 17.10
C LEU A 219 15.73 -0.19 18.60
N GLU A 220 16.51 -0.90 19.41
CA GLU A 220 16.69 -0.57 20.82
C GLU A 220 18.07 0.07 21.01
N ILE A 221 18.08 1.34 21.39
CA ILE A 221 19.29 2.12 21.66
C ILE A 221 19.52 2.13 23.17
N VAL A 222 20.63 1.54 23.61
CA VAL A 222 21.02 1.53 25.01
C VAL A 222 22.28 2.37 25.16
N PHE A 223 22.27 3.32 26.08
CA PHE A 223 23.40 4.22 26.24
C PHE A 223 23.83 4.32 27.70
N CYS A 224 25.13 4.53 27.90
CA CYS A 224 25.75 4.83 29.18
C CYS A 224 26.30 6.27 29.16
N GLY A 225 26.22 6.99 30.27
CA GLY A 225 26.77 8.34 30.38
C GLY A 225 25.93 9.43 29.69
N ASP A 226 26.58 10.53 29.31
CA ASP A 226 25.98 11.75 28.75
C ASP A 226 26.00 11.77 27.20
N SER A 227 25.69 10.62 26.59
CA SER A 227 25.72 10.48 25.13
C SER A 227 24.41 10.90 24.45
N ILE A 228 23.70 11.90 25.00
CA ILE A 228 22.37 12.33 24.52
C ILE A 228 22.42 12.78 23.06
N GLY A 229 23.46 13.52 22.66
CA GLY A 229 23.64 13.98 21.29
C GLY A 229 23.69 12.82 20.29
N ALA A 230 24.48 11.80 20.60
CA ALA A 230 24.60 10.60 19.79
C ALA A 230 23.28 9.82 19.71
N VAL A 231 22.58 9.65 20.83
CA VAL A 231 21.27 8.99 20.89
C VAL A 231 20.23 9.69 20.01
N ASN A 232 20.26 11.02 19.97
CA ASN A 232 19.38 11.80 19.09
C ASN A 232 19.73 11.56 17.62
N SER A 233 21.01 11.65 17.23
CA SER A 233 21.45 11.34 15.87
C SER A 233 21.10 9.91 15.44
N LEU A 234 21.16 8.95 16.38
CA LEU A 234 20.76 7.57 16.13
C LEU A 234 19.27 7.43 15.92
N THR A 235 18.47 8.15 16.70
CA THR A 235 17.03 8.18 16.59
C THR A 235 16.61 8.80 15.25
N ASP A 236 17.29 9.85 14.80
CA ASP A 236 17.03 10.52 13.53
C ASP A 236 17.37 9.64 12.34
N ALA A 237 18.51 8.97 12.33
CA ALA A 237 18.83 8.05 11.24
C ALA A 237 17.91 6.83 11.24
N ALA A 238 17.55 6.29 12.41
CA ALA A 238 16.55 5.22 12.51
C ALA A 238 15.22 5.65 11.88
N TRP A 239 14.80 6.89 12.15
CA TRP A 239 13.65 7.48 11.50
C TRP A 239 13.84 7.50 9.98
N GLU A 240 14.91 8.08 9.46
CA GLU A 240 15.19 8.18 8.00
C GLU A 240 15.13 6.83 7.28
N HIS A 241 15.70 5.79 7.90
CA HIS A 241 15.73 4.41 7.42
C HIS A 241 14.47 3.59 7.74
N SER A 242 13.44 4.24 8.28
CA SER A 242 12.13 3.65 8.59
C SER A 242 12.18 2.51 9.61
N PHE A 243 13.04 2.63 10.61
CA PHE A 243 13.00 1.83 11.83
C PHE A 243 12.26 2.57 12.94
N ARG A 244 11.44 1.84 13.70
CA ARG A 244 10.97 2.36 14.99
C ARG A 244 12.07 2.20 16.01
N SER A 245 12.42 3.28 16.70
CA SER A 245 13.45 3.26 17.73
C SER A 245 12.86 3.51 19.13
N VAL A 246 13.48 2.91 20.13
CA VAL A 246 13.30 3.22 21.55
C VAL A 246 14.69 3.39 22.14
N ASN A 247 14.88 4.42 22.97
CA ASN A 247 16.12 4.65 23.68
C ASN A 247 15.93 4.57 25.19
N PHE A 248 16.95 4.09 25.90
CA PHE A 248 16.98 4.10 27.36
C PHE A 248 18.42 4.07 27.91
N SER A 249 18.60 4.68 29.07
CA SER A 249 19.87 4.63 29.80
C SER A 249 20.08 3.23 30.40
N ILE A 250 21.33 2.79 30.44
CA ILE A 250 21.74 1.57 31.14
C ILE A 250 21.34 1.56 32.62
N SER A 251 21.28 2.74 33.25
CA SER A 251 20.94 2.92 34.67
C SER A 251 19.49 2.58 35.04
N ILE A 252 18.64 2.25 34.06
CA ILE A 252 17.25 1.84 34.28
C ILE A 252 16.98 0.41 33.78
N LEU A 253 18.03 -0.39 33.54
CA LEU A 253 17.90 -1.80 33.14
C LEU A 253 17.23 -2.66 34.23
N ASP A 254 17.45 -2.31 35.50
CA ASP A 254 16.98 -3.02 36.70
C ASP A 254 15.49 -2.79 37.02
N ARG A 255 14.84 -1.84 36.36
CA ARG A 255 13.44 -1.50 36.61
C ARG A 255 12.48 -2.44 35.88
N PRO A 256 11.32 -2.80 36.47
CA PRO A 256 10.30 -3.60 35.81
C PRO A 256 9.86 -2.94 34.50
N ARG A 257 10.08 -3.63 33.38
CA ARG A 257 9.72 -3.14 32.05
C ARG A 257 8.30 -3.56 31.72
N MET A 258 7.55 -2.68 31.05
CA MET A 258 6.49 -3.16 30.15
C MET A 258 7.20 -3.88 29.00
N TYR A 259 7.48 -5.17 29.23
CA TYR A 259 8.22 -6.01 28.32
C TYR A 259 7.39 -6.20 27.06
N VAL A 260 7.85 -5.63 25.95
CA VAL A 260 7.37 -6.05 24.65
C VAL A 260 8.53 -6.76 23.98
N PRO A 261 8.44 -8.08 23.73
CA PRO A 261 9.49 -8.82 23.07
C PRO A 261 9.63 -8.29 21.65
N TYR A 262 10.78 -7.72 21.31
CA TYR A 262 11.06 -7.25 19.97
C TYR A 262 12.29 -7.97 19.41
N HIS A 263 12.27 -8.21 18.10
CA HIS A 263 13.43 -8.58 17.28
C HIS A 263 14.32 -7.35 17.13
N SER A 264 14.98 -6.98 18.22
CA SER A 264 15.66 -5.70 18.34
C SER A 264 17.08 -5.79 17.83
N LEU A 265 17.49 -4.80 17.03
CA LEU A 265 18.89 -4.44 17.00
C LEU A 265 19.23 -3.75 18.32
N PHE A 266 20.31 -4.20 18.93
CA PHE A 266 20.87 -3.59 20.12
C PHE A 266 22.07 -2.73 19.78
N LEU A 267 22.14 -1.54 20.36
CA LEU A 267 23.27 -0.64 20.26
C LEU A 267 23.72 -0.17 21.64
N VAL A 268 25.02 -0.22 21.93
CA VAL A 268 25.63 0.31 23.15
C VAL A 268 26.54 1.48 22.83
N ILE A 269 26.36 2.60 23.53
CA ILE A 269 27.31 3.71 23.56
C ILE A 269 27.95 3.73 24.95
N ALA A 270 29.25 3.49 25.02
CA ALA A 270 30.03 3.46 26.24
C ALA A 270 30.96 4.67 26.25
N GLU A 271 30.61 5.73 26.97
CA GLU A 271 31.51 6.87 27.19
C GLU A 271 32.35 6.69 28.47
N ASP A 272 31.76 6.03 29.49
CA ASP A 272 32.41 5.69 30.76
C ASP A 272 32.07 4.25 31.14
N ALA A 273 33.10 3.39 31.23
CA ALA A 273 33.02 1.98 31.60
C ALA A 273 32.42 1.75 33.00
N THR A 274 32.51 2.75 33.87
CA THR A 274 32.17 2.62 35.30
C THR A 274 30.70 2.24 35.54
N GLY A 275 29.81 2.63 34.63
CA GLY A 275 28.39 2.25 34.70
C GLY A 275 28.09 0.87 34.10
N ILE A 276 28.90 0.37 33.17
CA ILE A 276 28.61 -0.85 32.42
C ILE A 276 28.85 -2.09 33.26
N ASP A 277 29.93 -2.10 34.06
CA ASP A 277 30.25 -3.22 34.95
C ASP A 277 29.13 -3.52 35.95
N ALA A 278 28.47 -2.48 36.46
CA ALA A 278 27.38 -2.60 37.41
C ALA A 278 26.13 -3.28 36.83
N TYR A 279 25.94 -3.25 35.50
CA TYR A 279 24.79 -3.83 34.81
C TYR A 279 25.15 -4.96 33.83
N LYS A 280 26.35 -5.55 33.98
CA LYS A 280 26.89 -6.59 33.10
C LYS A 280 25.97 -7.80 32.99
N ALA A 281 25.34 -8.22 34.09
CA ALA A 281 24.44 -9.37 34.10
C ALA A 281 23.12 -9.08 33.36
N GLU A 282 22.58 -7.89 33.54
CA GLU A 282 21.35 -7.39 32.92
C GLU A 282 21.55 -7.21 31.42
N ILE A 283 22.65 -6.60 31.01
CA ILE A 283 23.05 -6.48 29.60
C ILE A 283 23.18 -7.87 28.98
N GLY A 284 23.95 -8.77 29.61
CA GLY A 284 24.16 -10.13 29.12
C GLY A 284 22.85 -10.89 28.91
N THR A 285 21.88 -10.70 29.81
CA THR A 285 20.53 -11.27 29.68
C THR A 285 19.76 -10.62 28.54
N LEU A 286 19.86 -9.30 28.39
CA LEU A 286 19.15 -8.52 27.38
C LEU A 286 19.63 -8.85 25.96
N VAL A 287 20.92 -9.03 25.76
CA VAL A 287 21.50 -9.36 24.45
C VAL A 287 21.41 -10.83 24.08
N LYS A 288 21.12 -11.70 25.05
CA LYS A 288 21.01 -13.13 24.82
C LYS A 288 19.96 -13.43 23.74
N ASN A 289 20.39 -14.09 22.67
CA ASN A 289 19.57 -14.41 21.49
C ASN A 289 19.06 -13.21 20.68
N ARG A 290 19.66 -12.03 20.84
CA ARG A 290 19.34 -10.84 20.03
C ARG A 290 20.45 -10.55 19.02
N ARG A 291 20.08 -9.84 17.96
CA ARG A 291 21.06 -9.26 17.01
C ARG A 291 21.60 -7.98 17.62
N VAL A 292 22.91 -7.91 17.82
CA VAL A 292 23.56 -6.77 18.48
C VAL A 292 24.63 -6.21 17.56
N ILE A 293 24.64 -4.90 17.42
CA ILE A 293 25.75 -4.14 16.86
C ILE A 293 26.28 -3.24 17.97
N VAL A 294 27.56 -3.37 18.28
CA VAL A 294 28.19 -2.49 19.27
C VAL A 294 28.89 -1.36 18.51
N LEU A 295 28.56 -0.11 18.85
CA LEU A 295 29.34 1.04 18.39
C LEU A 295 30.40 1.34 19.45
N ASP A 296 31.63 0.93 19.15
CA ASP A 296 32.76 1.14 20.03
C ASP A 296 33.23 2.60 19.86
N TYR A 297 32.89 3.44 20.83
CA TYR A 297 33.33 4.83 20.92
C TYR A 297 34.30 5.00 22.10
N GLY A 298 35.41 5.71 21.89
CA GLY A 298 36.46 5.90 22.90
C GLY A 298 37.30 4.65 23.20
N ASP A 299 37.97 4.64 24.35
CA ASP A 299 38.94 3.60 24.75
C ASP A 299 38.27 2.32 25.33
N ASN A 300 36.97 2.12 25.11
CA ASN A 300 36.18 1.03 25.71
C ASN A 300 36.16 -0.28 24.91
N ALA A 301 37.02 -0.42 23.89
CA ALA A 301 37.04 -1.57 22.98
C ALA A 301 37.32 -2.91 23.69
N GLU A 302 38.12 -2.92 24.76
CA GLU A 302 38.41 -4.13 25.55
C GLU A 302 37.18 -4.60 26.34
N LEU A 303 36.48 -3.69 27.02
CA LEU A 303 35.26 -4.00 27.76
C LEU A 303 34.13 -4.47 26.82
N ALA A 304 33.97 -3.81 25.68
CA ALA A 304 33.03 -4.23 24.64
C ALA A 304 33.36 -5.63 24.08
N SER A 305 34.65 -5.96 23.93
CA SER A 305 35.10 -7.30 23.52
C SER A 305 34.71 -8.38 24.54
N GLU A 306 34.79 -8.07 25.83
CA GLU A 306 34.44 -9.00 26.91
C GLU A 306 32.93 -9.23 26.99
N LEU A 307 32.13 -8.17 26.86
CA LEU A 307 30.68 -8.21 27.00
C LEU A 307 29.98 -8.76 25.77
N PHE A 308 30.53 -8.50 24.59
CA PHE A 308 29.91 -8.81 23.30
C PHE A 308 30.85 -9.59 22.36
N PRO A 309 31.42 -10.72 22.82
CA PRO A 309 32.46 -11.44 22.07
C PRO A 309 31.98 -11.99 20.72
N ASN A 310 30.67 -12.22 20.59
CA ASN A 310 30.05 -12.85 19.42
C ASN A 310 29.19 -11.88 18.58
N HIS A 311 29.38 -10.57 18.74
CA HIS A 311 28.54 -9.56 18.08
C HIS A 311 29.35 -8.69 17.13
N LYS A 312 28.68 -8.12 16.12
CA LYS A 312 29.33 -7.23 15.15
C LYS A 312 29.68 -5.93 15.86
N ARG A 313 30.92 -5.49 15.71
CA ARG A 313 31.44 -4.27 16.35
C ARG A 313 31.89 -3.30 15.30
N ILE A 314 31.59 -2.02 15.52
CA ILE A 314 31.92 -0.93 14.61
C ILE A 314 32.64 0.11 15.44
N GLY A 315 33.96 0.22 15.23
CA GLY A 315 34.78 1.24 15.87
C GLY A 315 34.51 2.61 15.26
N VAL A 316 34.10 3.57 16.09
CA VAL A 316 33.74 4.92 15.65
C VAL A 316 34.62 5.94 16.36
N LYS A 317 35.25 6.82 15.57
CA LYS A 317 36.14 7.87 16.11
C LYS A 317 35.40 9.09 16.61
N SER A 318 34.16 9.28 16.16
CA SER A 318 33.25 10.34 16.55
C SER A 318 31.82 9.81 16.46
N LEU A 319 30.95 10.28 17.35
CA LEU A 319 29.50 10.05 17.25
C LEU A 319 28.80 11.17 16.48
N ASP A 320 29.54 12.19 16.03
CA ASP A 320 29.03 13.27 15.20
C ASP A 320 28.99 12.84 13.72
N GLY A 321 27.78 12.54 13.22
CA GLY A 321 27.49 12.54 11.80
C GLY A 321 26.65 11.35 11.30
N MET A 322 25.80 11.63 10.29
CA MET A 322 25.03 10.64 9.52
C MET A 322 25.87 9.47 8.98
N LEU A 323 27.17 9.67 8.72
CA LEU A 323 28.04 8.65 8.13
C LEU A 323 28.26 7.41 9.03
N VAL A 324 28.45 7.62 10.34
CA VAL A 324 28.60 6.50 11.28
C VAL A 324 27.29 5.72 11.39
N MET A 325 26.20 6.45 11.28
CA MET A 325 24.85 5.94 11.34
C MET A 325 24.52 5.09 10.11
N ASP A 326 24.81 5.59 8.92
CA ASP A 326 24.64 4.85 7.68
C ASP A 326 25.50 3.58 7.67
N VAL A 327 26.74 3.63 8.18
CA VAL A 327 27.58 2.42 8.32
C VAL A 327 27.00 1.41 9.31
N ALA A 328 26.45 1.87 10.43
CA ALA A 328 25.78 0.99 11.40
C ALA A 328 24.49 0.38 10.81
N PHE A 329 23.74 1.14 10.01
CA PHE A 329 22.55 0.68 9.31
C PHE A 329 22.87 -0.22 8.10
N GLU A 330 23.92 0.03 7.34
CA GLU A 330 24.38 -0.90 6.31
C GLU A 330 24.82 -2.23 6.94
N ALA A 331 25.56 -2.15 8.05
CA ALA A 331 25.99 -3.32 8.79
C ALA A 331 24.84 -4.17 9.34
N LEU A 332 23.70 -3.54 9.64
CA LEU A 332 22.44 -4.21 9.96
C LEU A 332 21.86 -4.96 8.76
N LEU A 333 21.79 -4.27 7.63
CA LEU A 333 21.14 -4.76 6.41
C LEU A 333 21.93 -5.91 5.77
N GLU A 334 23.26 -5.86 5.80
CA GLU A 334 24.14 -6.95 5.29
C GLU A 334 23.94 -8.27 6.05
N ASN A 335 23.64 -8.19 7.35
CA ASN A 335 23.40 -9.36 8.19
C ASN A 335 22.02 -9.98 7.93
N GLU A 336 21.05 -9.26 7.34
CA GLU A 336 19.76 -9.83 6.92
C GLU A 336 19.92 -10.77 5.72
N GLN A 337 20.80 -10.42 4.77
CA GLN A 337 21.04 -11.24 3.57
C GLN A 337 21.86 -12.51 3.87
N SER A 338 22.61 -12.51 4.97
CA SER A 338 23.49 -13.61 5.36
C SER A 338 22.79 -14.70 6.20
N GLY A 339 21.53 -14.46 6.61
CA GLY A 339 20.73 -15.36 7.44
C GLY A 339 19.45 -15.89 6.77
N ALA A 340 19.33 -15.71 5.44
CA ALA A 340 18.24 -16.26 4.63
C ALA A 340 18.64 -17.60 3.98
#